data_AF-A0A9E4HS23-F1
#
_entry.id   AF-A0A9E4HS23-F1
#
_cell.length_a   1.000
_cell.length_b   1.000
_cell.length_c   1.000
_cell.angle_alpha   90.00
_cell.angle_beta   90.00
_cell.angle_gamma   90.00
#
_symmetry.space_group_name_H-M   'P 1'
#
loop_
_entity.id
_entity.type
_entity.pdbx_description
1 polymer ?
#
loop_
_entity_poly.entity_id
_entity_poly.type
_entity_poly.pdbx_seq_one_letter_code
_entity_poly.pdbx_strand_id
1 'polypeptide(L)'
;MSTSETRCTTRGSSPRALRPRRRPGVAERARGGDRVHAVAARARGKEAIAVRILGVYDEPAKAAVAVATARDAGLDRVDSYSPAPDHTLEQLSGPRVSPVRLFTLVGALLGCTAGFALPIYTVSAWPLIVGGKPLIAIPAFVVIAFELTILFGAIGGMLGFLMLARLPRVTRARLTDPRFSNDHFGVEITCGKKDGTFVRSLLESAGAVEVRTDA
;
A
#
# COMPACT_ATOMS: atom_id res chain seq x y z
N MET A 1 -22.75 -54.93 28.50
CA MET A 1 -22.85 -53.56 27.94
C MET A 1 -21.99 -52.64 28.78
N SER A 2 -21.02 -52.04 28.12
CA SER A 2 -20.00 -51.15 28.67
C SER A 2 -20.56 -49.73 28.71
N THR A 3 -20.48 -49.07 29.87
CA THR A 3 -20.59 -47.61 29.97
C THR A 3 -19.52 -47.11 30.93
N SER A 4 -18.64 -46.31 30.34
CA SER A 4 -17.47 -45.65 30.87
C SER A 4 -17.79 -44.23 31.34
N GLU A 5 -17.35 -43.87 32.55
CA GLU A 5 -17.03 -42.52 33.07
C GLU A 5 -16.77 -42.73 34.58
N THR A 6 -15.83 -42.11 35.31
CA THR A 6 -15.16 -40.81 35.21
C THR A 6 -13.88 -40.94 36.06
N ARG A 7 -12.71 -40.46 35.59
CA ARG A 7 -11.59 -40.19 36.50
C ARG A 7 -10.96 -38.85 36.15
N CYS A 8 -11.43 -37.84 36.86
CA CYS A 8 -10.81 -36.52 36.97
C CYS A 8 -9.50 -36.66 37.75
N THR A 9 -8.37 -36.29 37.14
CA THR A 9 -7.09 -36.15 37.85
C THR A 9 -6.52 -34.76 37.62
N THR A 10 -6.52 -33.99 38.69
CA THR A 10 -5.89 -32.69 38.88
C THR A 10 -4.36 -32.77 38.86
N ARG A 11 -3.71 -31.95 38.03
CA ARG A 11 -2.32 -31.45 38.15
C ARG A 11 -2.26 -30.23 37.22
N GLY A 12 -1.72 -29.07 37.53
CA GLY A 12 -0.91 -28.57 38.64
C GLY A 12 -0.33 -27.26 38.08
N SER A 13 -0.72 -26.14 38.67
CA SER A 13 -0.35 -24.78 38.28
C SER A 13 1.11 -24.48 38.59
N SER A 14 1.87 -23.94 37.63
CA SER A 14 3.15 -23.28 37.88
C SER A 14 3.18 -21.90 37.20
N PRO A 15 3.52 -20.81 37.92
CA PRO A 15 3.46 -19.45 37.40
C PRO A 15 4.69 -19.14 36.52
N ARG A 16 4.43 -18.82 35.25
CA ARG A 16 5.45 -18.39 34.27
C ARG A 16 5.93 -16.98 34.60
N ALA A 17 7.16 -16.86 35.05
CA ALA A 17 7.84 -15.59 35.28
C ALA A 17 7.87 -14.72 34.01
N LEU A 18 7.38 -13.48 34.12
CA LEU A 18 7.47 -12.46 33.06
C LEU A 18 8.94 -12.05 32.87
N ARG A 19 9.51 -12.36 31.70
CA ARG A 19 10.79 -11.78 31.26
C ARG A 19 10.61 -10.29 30.93
N PRO A 20 11.51 -9.40 31.37
CA PRO A 20 11.47 -8.00 30.97
C PRO A 20 11.80 -7.86 29.48
N ARG A 21 10.93 -7.18 28.73
CA ARG A 21 11.16 -6.78 27.33
C ARG A 21 12.32 -5.78 27.28
N ARG A 22 13.47 -6.20 26.75
CA ARG A 22 14.56 -5.28 26.35
C ARG A 22 14.01 -4.27 25.34
N ARG A 23 14.11 -2.98 25.65
CA ARG A 23 13.86 -1.90 24.68
C ARG A 23 15.01 -1.90 23.66
N PRO A 24 14.75 -1.95 22.33
CA PRO A 24 15.81 -1.79 21.35
C PRO A 24 16.43 -0.39 21.45
N GLY A 25 17.75 -0.33 21.43
CA GLY A 25 18.55 0.88 21.64
C GLY A 25 18.53 1.84 20.45
N VAL A 26 18.76 3.11 20.75
CA VAL A 26 18.80 4.25 19.81
C VAL A 26 19.80 4.05 18.66
N ALA A 27 20.85 3.24 18.84
CA ALA A 27 21.86 2.94 17.83
C ALA A 27 21.34 2.14 16.61
N GLU A 28 20.23 1.42 16.75
CA GLU A 28 19.70 0.59 15.65
C GLU A 28 18.87 1.42 14.63
N ARG A 29 18.33 2.57 15.05
CA ARG A 29 17.62 3.50 14.15
C ARG A 29 18.53 4.17 13.12
N ALA A 30 19.80 4.41 13.43
CA ALA A 30 20.74 5.06 12.51
C ALA A 30 21.19 4.15 11.36
N ARG A 31 21.22 2.82 11.55
CA ARG A 31 21.58 1.84 10.50
C ARG A 31 20.47 1.60 9.46
N GLY A 32 19.26 2.07 9.73
CA GLY A 32 18.12 1.95 8.81
C GLY A 32 18.29 2.83 7.57
N GLY A 33 18.77 4.07 7.73
CA GLY A 33 18.89 5.08 6.66
C GLY A 33 19.86 4.70 5.56
N ASP A 34 21.06 4.25 5.92
CA ASP A 34 22.10 3.85 4.95
C ASP A 34 21.70 2.64 4.12
N ARG A 35 20.90 1.73 4.70
CA ARG A 35 20.38 0.56 3.96
C ARG A 35 19.34 0.96 2.91
N VAL A 36 18.51 1.97 3.17
CA VAL A 36 17.51 2.42 2.18
C VAL A 36 18.18 3.06 0.97
N HIS A 37 19.21 3.89 1.20
CA HIS A 37 19.97 4.53 0.13
C HIS A 37 20.86 3.54 -0.63
N ALA A 38 21.50 2.59 0.07
CA ALA A 38 22.31 1.54 -0.58
C ALA A 38 21.46 0.53 -1.38
N VAL A 39 20.26 0.17 -0.91
CA VAL A 39 19.33 -0.70 -1.67
C VAL A 39 18.78 0.03 -2.90
N ALA A 40 18.46 1.32 -2.78
CA ALA A 40 18.04 2.14 -3.92
C ALA A 40 19.16 2.39 -4.96
N ALA A 41 20.43 2.37 -4.53
CA ALA A 41 21.58 2.45 -5.43
C ALA A 41 21.88 1.08 -6.10
N ARG A 42 21.72 -0.03 -5.37
CA ARG A 42 21.93 -1.39 -5.90
C ARG A 42 20.82 -1.82 -6.87
N ALA A 43 19.60 -1.31 -6.70
CA ALA A 43 18.50 -1.51 -7.64
C ALA A 43 18.75 -0.83 -9.01
N ARG A 44 19.41 0.33 -9.01
CA ARG A 44 19.77 1.08 -10.23
C ARG A 44 20.90 0.44 -11.04
N GLY A 45 21.78 -0.33 -10.40
CA GLY A 45 22.92 -0.99 -11.06
C GLY A 45 22.61 -2.27 -11.83
N LYS A 46 21.42 -2.87 -11.63
CA LYS A 46 20.94 -4.05 -12.39
C LYS A 46 19.96 -3.69 -13.51
N GLU A 47 19.75 -2.40 -13.75
CA GLU A 47 18.69 -1.87 -14.63
C GLU A 47 19.14 -1.68 -16.09
N ALA A 48 20.37 -2.09 -16.43
CA ALA A 48 20.94 -1.74 -17.73
C ALA A 48 20.30 -2.48 -18.93
N ILE A 49 19.62 -3.63 -18.73
CA ILE A 49 18.80 -4.25 -19.78
C ILE A 49 17.67 -5.12 -19.18
N ALA A 50 16.66 -4.47 -18.60
CA ALA A 50 15.46 -5.14 -18.14
C ALA A 50 14.43 -5.20 -19.28
N VAL A 51 13.98 -6.40 -19.61
CA VAL A 51 12.93 -6.65 -20.61
C VAL A 51 11.61 -6.80 -19.87
N ARG A 52 10.53 -6.23 -20.41
CA ARG A 52 9.18 -6.37 -19.86
C ARG A 52 8.39 -7.27 -20.79
N ILE A 53 7.83 -8.33 -20.22
CA ILE A 53 7.02 -9.30 -20.95
C ILE A 53 5.62 -9.26 -20.34
N LEU A 54 4.61 -9.06 -21.20
CA LEU A 54 3.20 -8.99 -20.84
C LEU A 54 2.48 -10.23 -21.38
N GLY A 55 1.87 -11.01 -20.48
CA GLY A 55 0.91 -12.05 -20.81
C GLY A 55 -0.52 -11.53 -20.68
N VAL A 56 -1.35 -11.79 -21.69
CA VAL A 56 -2.79 -11.47 -21.71
C VAL A 56 -3.59 -12.75 -21.47
N TYR A 57 -4.58 -12.67 -20.58
CA TYR A 57 -5.43 -13.80 -20.18
C TYR A 57 -6.90 -13.41 -20.31
N ASP A 58 -7.73 -14.40 -20.66
CA ASP A 58 -9.19 -14.30 -20.74
C ASP A 58 -9.87 -14.53 -19.38
N GLU A 59 -9.27 -15.35 -18.52
CA GLU A 59 -9.82 -15.74 -17.23
C GLU A 59 -8.93 -15.28 -16.05
N PRO A 60 -9.53 -14.85 -14.93
CA PRO A 60 -8.78 -14.44 -13.73
C PRO A 60 -7.97 -15.59 -13.11
N ALA A 61 -8.50 -16.82 -13.18
CA ALA A 61 -7.84 -18.00 -12.63
C ALA A 61 -6.50 -18.30 -13.32
N LYS A 62 -6.45 -18.18 -14.66
CA LYS A 62 -5.21 -18.38 -15.44
C LYS A 62 -4.18 -17.30 -15.11
N ALA A 63 -4.62 -16.05 -14.98
CA ALA A 63 -3.77 -14.95 -14.54
C ALA A 63 -3.21 -15.19 -13.12
N ALA A 64 -4.02 -15.71 -12.19
CA ALA A 64 -3.58 -16.05 -10.84
C ALA A 64 -2.52 -17.17 -10.83
N VAL A 65 -2.70 -18.22 -11.64
CA VAL A 65 -1.70 -19.29 -11.80
C VAL A 65 -0.40 -18.73 -12.38
N ALA A 66 -0.47 -17.80 -13.34
CA ALA A 66 0.71 -17.14 -13.90
C ALA A 66 1.48 -16.32 -12.85
N VAL A 67 0.78 -15.55 -12.01
CA VAL A 67 1.41 -14.79 -10.93
C VAL A 67 2.03 -15.72 -9.88
N ALA A 68 1.33 -16.80 -9.50
CA ALA A 68 1.82 -17.77 -8.53
C ALA A 68 3.11 -18.47 -9.03
N THR A 69 3.08 -19.00 -10.25
CA THR A 69 4.23 -19.68 -10.87
C THR A 69 5.41 -18.73 -11.08
N ALA A 70 5.16 -17.47 -11.46
CA ALA A 70 6.21 -16.46 -11.56
C ALA A 70 6.90 -16.18 -10.22
N ARG A 71 6.13 -16.15 -9.12
CA ARG A 71 6.68 -15.97 -7.77
C ARG A 71 7.45 -17.19 -7.28
N ASP A 72 6.93 -18.39 -7.55
CA ASP A 72 7.62 -19.63 -7.21
C ASP A 72 8.97 -19.75 -7.96
N ALA A 73 9.04 -19.19 -9.17
CA ALA A 73 10.28 -19.07 -9.94
C ALA A 73 11.24 -17.96 -9.43
N GLY A 74 10.89 -17.21 -8.38
CA GLY A 74 11.73 -16.17 -7.79
C GLY A 74 11.74 -14.84 -8.53
N LEU A 75 10.71 -14.56 -9.35
CA LEU A 75 10.58 -13.29 -10.06
C LEU A 75 9.93 -12.24 -9.15
N ASP A 76 10.72 -11.30 -8.64
CA ASP A 76 10.26 -10.30 -7.66
C ASP A 76 9.47 -9.12 -8.27
N ARG A 77 9.58 -8.89 -9.59
CA ARG A 77 8.97 -7.74 -10.29
C ARG A 77 7.82 -8.19 -11.19
N VAL A 78 6.72 -8.59 -10.55
CA VAL A 78 5.48 -8.99 -11.21
C VAL A 78 4.39 -7.94 -10.90
N ASP A 79 3.87 -7.32 -11.96
CA ASP A 79 2.74 -6.39 -11.93
C ASP A 79 1.52 -7.09 -12.57
N SER A 80 0.36 -7.09 -11.93
CA SER A 80 -0.89 -7.63 -12.48
C SER A 80 -1.89 -6.53 -12.81
N TYR A 81 -2.58 -6.66 -13.94
CA TYR A 81 -3.65 -5.79 -14.42
C TYR A 81 -4.97 -6.57 -14.43
N SER A 82 -6.03 -5.97 -13.91
CA SER A 82 -7.34 -6.59 -13.86
C SER A 82 -8.44 -5.54 -14.06
N PRO A 83 -9.52 -5.85 -14.81
CA PRO A 83 -10.63 -4.93 -15.05
C PRO A 83 -11.48 -4.70 -13.78
N ALA A 84 -11.46 -5.66 -12.85
CA ALA A 84 -12.22 -5.63 -11.61
C ALA A 84 -11.35 -6.08 -10.43
N PRO A 85 -11.64 -5.66 -9.19
CA PRO A 85 -10.90 -6.14 -8.03
C PRO A 85 -11.09 -7.65 -7.84
N ASP A 86 -9.97 -8.39 -7.79
CA ASP A 86 -9.95 -9.84 -7.55
C ASP A 86 -9.08 -10.14 -6.32
N HIS A 87 -9.70 -10.72 -5.30
CA HIS A 87 -9.03 -11.04 -4.04
C HIS A 87 -7.90 -12.07 -4.17
N THR A 88 -8.00 -12.98 -5.13
CA THR A 88 -6.98 -14.01 -5.41
C THR A 88 -5.72 -13.35 -5.95
N LEU A 89 -5.88 -12.45 -6.93
CA LEU A 89 -4.77 -11.70 -7.52
C LEU A 89 -4.14 -10.73 -6.51
N GLU A 90 -4.94 -10.10 -5.65
CA GLU A 90 -4.44 -9.22 -4.59
C GLU A 90 -3.57 -9.96 -3.56
N GLN A 91 -4.00 -11.15 -3.13
CA GLN A 91 -3.24 -11.97 -2.18
C GLN A 91 -1.91 -12.43 -2.78
N LEU A 92 -1.92 -12.86 -4.05
CA LEU A 92 -0.72 -13.28 -4.77
C LEU A 92 0.24 -12.12 -5.04
N SER A 93 -0.27 -10.91 -5.26
CA SER A 93 0.54 -9.70 -5.44
C SER A 93 1.26 -9.24 -4.17
N GLY A 94 0.90 -9.78 -3.00
CA GLY A 94 1.49 -9.45 -1.72
C GLY A 94 0.94 -8.12 -1.19
N PRO A 95 0.13 -8.13 -0.13
CA PRO A 95 -0.47 -6.91 0.40
C PRO A 95 0.60 -5.96 0.94
N ARG A 96 0.78 -4.82 0.26
CA ARG A 96 1.61 -3.71 0.75
C ARG A 96 0.71 -2.68 1.42
N VAL A 97 1.06 -2.31 2.65
CA VAL A 97 0.39 -1.21 3.34
C VAL A 97 0.65 0.10 2.58
N SER A 98 -0.42 0.79 2.17
CA SER A 98 -0.29 2.02 1.40
C SER A 98 0.12 3.19 2.31
N PRO A 99 1.13 4.00 1.94
CA PRO A 99 1.52 5.17 2.72
C PRO A 99 0.49 6.31 2.68
N VAL A 100 -0.56 6.21 1.86
CA VAL A 100 -1.61 7.23 1.69
C VAL A 100 -2.23 7.65 3.02
N ARG A 101 -2.37 6.70 3.96
CA ARG A 101 -2.88 6.95 5.32
C ARG A 101 -2.07 8.00 6.08
N LEU A 102 -0.76 8.07 5.86
CA LEU A 102 0.11 9.06 6.51
C LEU A 102 -0.14 10.46 5.94
N PHE A 103 -0.37 10.58 4.64
CA PHE A 103 -0.70 11.86 4.01
C PHE A 103 -2.04 12.41 4.53
N THR A 104 -3.05 11.56 4.65
CA THR A 104 -4.34 11.93 5.27
C THR A 104 -4.16 12.38 6.72
N LEU A 105 -3.34 11.66 7.51
CA LEU A 105 -3.09 12.02 8.91
C LEU A 105 -2.41 13.39 9.04
N VAL A 106 -1.36 13.64 8.25
CA VAL A 106 -0.65 14.93 8.26
C VAL A 106 -1.57 16.06 7.80
N GLY A 107 -2.36 15.83 6.74
CA GLY A 107 -3.37 16.79 6.26
C GLY A 107 -4.41 17.11 7.34
N ALA A 108 -4.95 16.10 8.01
CA ALA A 108 -5.93 16.28 9.08
C ALA A 108 -5.36 17.04 10.28
N LEU A 109 -4.12 16.75 10.70
CA LEU A 109 -3.45 17.49 11.78
C LEU A 109 -3.24 18.96 11.42
N LEU A 110 -2.78 19.24 10.20
CA LEU A 110 -2.65 20.61 9.69
C LEU A 110 -4.01 21.30 9.65
N GLY A 111 -5.06 20.63 9.17
CA GLY A 111 -6.42 21.14 9.16
C GLY A 111 -6.97 21.45 10.55
N CYS A 112 -6.74 20.57 11.52
CA CYS A 112 -7.14 20.80 12.91
C CYS A 112 -6.42 22.01 13.51
N THR A 113 -5.10 22.13 13.30
CA THR A 113 -4.33 23.29 13.78
C THR A 113 -4.78 24.60 13.12
N ALA A 114 -4.99 24.61 11.80
CA ALA A 114 -5.51 25.76 11.07
C ALA A 114 -6.95 26.10 11.49
N GLY A 115 -7.75 25.08 11.79
CA GLY A 115 -9.12 25.16 12.25
C GLY A 115 -9.31 25.90 13.57
N PHE A 116 -8.39 25.75 14.51
CA PHE A 116 -8.35 26.56 15.72
C PHE A 116 -7.61 27.88 15.52
N ALA A 117 -6.51 27.89 14.76
CA ALA A 117 -5.71 29.08 14.53
C ALA A 117 -6.49 30.19 13.81
N LEU A 118 -7.32 29.85 12.83
CA LEU A 118 -8.12 30.80 12.04
C LEU A 118 -9.07 31.64 12.93
N PRO A 119 -10.02 31.05 13.68
CA PRO A 119 -10.92 31.81 14.53
C PRO A 119 -10.20 32.53 15.68
N ILE A 120 -9.13 31.94 16.26
CA ILE A 120 -8.31 32.62 17.27
C ILE A 120 -7.66 33.87 16.68
N TYR A 121 -7.10 33.77 15.47
CA TYR A 121 -6.52 34.90 14.76
C TYR A 121 -7.56 35.98 14.47
N THR A 122 -8.73 35.60 13.95
CA THR A 122 -9.82 36.55 13.67
C THR A 122 -10.27 37.32 14.91
N VAL A 123 -10.47 36.63 16.04
CA VAL A 123 -10.86 37.26 17.31
C VAL A 123 -9.75 38.16 17.86
N SER A 124 -8.48 37.80 17.67
CA SER A 124 -7.35 38.63 18.10
C SER A 124 -7.18 39.89 17.26
N ALA A 125 -7.48 39.82 15.95
CA ALA A 125 -7.38 40.94 15.03
C ALA A 125 -8.59 41.90 15.17
N TRP A 126 -9.78 41.35 15.45
CA TRP A 126 -11.00 42.15 15.61
C TRP A 126 -11.88 41.59 16.75
N PRO A 127 -11.66 42.03 18.00
CA PRO A 127 -12.41 41.52 19.14
C PRO A 127 -13.84 42.06 19.13
N LEU A 128 -14.79 41.24 18.68
CA LEU A 128 -16.22 41.57 18.67
C LEU A 128 -16.97 40.69 19.67
N ILE A 129 -17.66 41.32 20.63
CA ILE A 129 -18.52 40.63 21.58
C ILE A 129 -19.92 40.51 20.97
N VAL A 130 -20.31 39.30 20.56
CA VAL A 130 -21.63 39.04 19.96
C VAL A 130 -22.47 38.18 20.90
N GLY A 131 -23.64 38.68 21.31
CA GLY A 131 -24.59 37.91 22.12
C GLY A 131 -24.07 37.52 23.51
N GLY A 132 -23.19 38.32 24.11
CA GLY A 132 -22.65 38.11 25.46
C GLY A 132 -21.70 36.91 25.63
N LYS A 133 -21.30 36.26 24.53
CA LYS A 133 -20.40 35.11 24.56
C LYS A 133 -18.95 35.55 24.82
N PRO A 134 -18.14 34.71 25.49
CA PRO A 134 -16.71 34.97 25.62
C PRO A 134 -16.05 35.02 24.24
N LEU A 135 -15.01 35.84 24.10
CA LEU A 135 -14.25 36.00 22.86
C LEU A 135 -13.72 34.65 22.34
N ILE A 136 -13.32 33.75 23.25
CA ILE A 136 -12.91 32.39 22.94
C ILE A 136 -14.08 31.45 23.25
N ALA A 137 -14.97 31.27 22.27
CA ALA A 137 -16.09 30.33 22.37
C ALA A 137 -15.68 28.95 21.82
N ILE A 138 -15.04 28.13 22.66
CA ILE A 138 -14.53 26.80 22.27
C ILE A 138 -15.57 25.96 21.51
N PRO A 139 -16.84 25.84 21.93
CA PRO A 139 -17.82 25.01 21.21
C PRO A 139 -18.04 25.42 19.76
N ALA A 140 -18.00 26.73 19.46
CA ALA A 140 -18.15 27.22 18.09
C ALA A 140 -16.89 26.95 17.25
N PHE A 141 -15.70 27.05 17.87
CA PHE A 141 -14.43 26.80 17.18
C PHE A 141 -14.23 25.32 16.84
N VAL A 142 -14.77 24.40 17.65
CA VAL A 142 -14.71 22.96 17.35
C VAL A 142 -15.42 22.63 16.02
N VAL A 143 -16.55 23.28 15.73
CA VAL A 143 -17.27 23.05 14.46
C VAL A 143 -16.40 23.44 13.27
N ILE A 144 -15.75 24.61 13.34
CA ILE A 144 -14.83 25.09 12.30
C ILE A 144 -13.61 24.16 12.18
N ALA A 145 -13.03 23.76 13.32
CA ALA A 145 -11.89 22.87 13.33
C ALA A 145 -12.20 21.48 12.77
N PHE A 146 -13.39 20.95 13.02
CA PHE A 146 -13.87 19.69 12.46
C PHE A 146 -13.95 19.75 10.92
N GLU A 147 -14.58 20.80 10.38
CA GLU A 147 -14.70 20.98 8.92
C GLU A 147 -13.32 21.13 8.26
N LEU A 148 -12.42 21.94 8.83
CA LEU A 148 -11.07 22.08 8.29
C LEU A 148 -10.26 20.77 8.41
N THR A 149 -10.43 20.02 9.49
CA THR A 149 -9.78 18.71 9.65
C THR A 149 -10.17 17.75 8.52
N ILE A 150 -11.48 17.67 8.20
CA ILE A 150 -11.98 16.81 7.11
C ILE A 150 -11.50 17.33 5.76
N LEU A 151 -11.59 18.64 5.51
CA LEU A 151 -11.18 19.25 4.25
C LEU A 151 -9.70 19.00 3.95
N PHE A 152 -8.80 19.33 4.87
CA PHE A 152 -7.36 19.12 4.68
C PHE A 152 -6.97 17.64 4.72
N GLY A 153 -7.67 16.82 5.49
CA GLY A 153 -7.50 15.36 5.48
C GLY A 153 -7.85 14.76 4.11
N ALA A 154 -8.97 15.17 3.52
CA ALA A 154 -9.41 14.72 2.20
C ALA A 154 -8.45 15.19 1.09
N ILE A 155 -8.05 16.47 1.10
CA ILE A 155 -7.08 17.01 0.14
C ILE A 155 -5.73 16.31 0.29
N GLY A 156 -5.23 16.13 1.51
CA GLY A 156 -3.98 15.42 1.78
C GLY A 156 -4.02 13.97 1.32
N GLY A 157 -5.12 13.26 1.57
CA GLY A 157 -5.35 11.90 1.08
C GLY A 157 -5.40 11.82 -0.44
N MET A 158 -6.12 12.73 -1.10
CA MET A 158 -6.22 12.81 -2.56
C MET A 158 -4.86 13.07 -3.19
N LEU A 159 -4.10 14.06 -2.71
CA LEU A 159 -2.74 14.35 -3.20
C LEU A 159 -1.80 13.16 -2.95
N GLY A 160 -1.87 12.55 -1.77
CA GLY A 160 -1.08 11.38 -1.42
C GLY A 160 -1.36 10.19 -2.36
N PHE A 161 -2.64 9.92 -2.65
CA PHE A 161 -3.04 8.92 -3.63
C PHE A 161 -2.51 9.24 -5.02
N LEU A 162 -2.70 10.47 -5.50
CA LEU A 162 -2.31 10.89 -6.85
C LEU A 162 -0.78 10.76 -7.06
N MET A 163 0.01 11.18 -6.06
CA MET A 163 1.47 11.07 -6.08
C MET A 163 1.95 9.61 -6.02
N LEU A 164 1.37 8.78 -5.14
CA LEU A 164 1.80 7.38 -4.97
C LEU A 164 1.36 6.48 -6.13
N ALA A 165 0.14 6.69 -6.63
CA ALA A 165 -0.35 6.00 -7.82
C ALA A 165 0.41 6.43 -9.08
N ARG A 166 1.18 7.55 -9.01
CA ARG A 166 1.88 8.15 -10.15
C ARG A 166 0.93 8.39 -11.32
N LEU A 167 -0.32 8.74 -11.02
CA LEU A 167 -1.35 9.10 -12.00
C LEU A 167 -1.06 10.36 -12.81
N PRO A 168 -0.41 11.43 -12.27
CA PRO A 168 0.03 12.55 -13.07
C PRO A 168 1.27 12.11 -13.84
N ARG A 169 1.05 11.25 -14.84
CA ARG A 169 2.05 10.69 -15.73
C ARG A 169 1.81 11.25 -17.11
N VAL A 170 2.75 12.06 -17.58
CA VAL A 170 2.74 12.67 -18.91
C VAL A 170 3.27 11.70 -19.98
N THR A 171 3.99 10.64 -19.59
CA THR A 171 4.61 9.69 -20.52
C THR A 171 3.94 8.31 -20.46
N ARG A 172 3.45 7.84 -21.61
CA ARG A 172 2.88 6.50 -21.84
C ARG A 172 4.02 5.48 -21.98
N ALA A 173 4.44 4.88 -20.86
CA ALA A 173 5.55 3.91 -20.86
C ALA A 173 5.17 2.58 -20.19
N ARG A 174 3.90 2.17 -20.21
CA ARG A 174 3.51 0.81 -19.83
C ARG A 174 2.99 0.11 -21.07
N LEU A 175 3.35 -1.18 -21.22
CA LEU A 175 2.66 -2.14 -22.07
C LEU A 175 1.22 -2.26 -21.55
N THR A 176 0.37 -1.32 -21.93
CA THR A 176 -1.03 -1.29 -21.50
C THR A 176 -1.89 -1.57 -22.72
N ASP A 177 -2.63 -2.68 -22.68
CA ASP A 177 -3.66 -2.99 -23.65
C ASP A 177 -4.99 -2.37 -23.19
N PRO A 178 -5.74 -1.67 -24.07
CA PRO A 178 -7.07 -1.15 -23.73
C PRO A 178 -8.05 -2.23 -23.24
N ARG A 179 -7.86 -3.50 -23.63
CA ARG A 179 -8.71 -4.63 -23.22
C ARG A 179 -8.68 -4.90 -21.72
N PHE A 180 -7.63 -4.49 -21.01
CA PHE A 180 -7.53 -4.66 -19.56
C PHE A 180 -8.56 -3.84 -18.77
N SER A 181 -9.19 -2.87 -19.40
CA SER A 181 -10.28 -2.10 -18.79
C SER A 181 -11.66 -2.74 -18.96
N ASN A 182 -11.78 -3.79 -19.79
CA ASN A 182 -13.06 -4.39 -20.16
C ASN A 182 -13.18 -5.83 -19.65
N ASP A 183 -12.43 -6.75 -20.26
CA ASP A 183 -12.65 -8.19 -20.14
C ASP A 183 -11.39 -9.02 -19.94
N HIS A 184 -10.20 -8.49 -20.28
CA HIS A 184 -8.95 -9.25 -20.21
C HIS A 184 -8.12 -8.94 -18.96
N PHE A 185 -7.34 -9.91 -18.52
CA PHE A 185 -6.38 -9.79 -17.42
C PHE A 185 -4.96 -9.74 -17.98
N GLY A 186 -4.08 -8.98 -17.33
CA GLY A 186 -2.69 -8.82 -17.74
C GLY A 186 -1.72 -9.22 -16.65
N VAL A 187 -0.67 -9.95 -16.97
CA VAL A 187 0.45 -10.21 -16.06
C VAL A 187 1.73 -9.73 -16.72
N GLU A 188 2.38 -8.76 -16.10
CA GLU A 188 3.62 -8.18 -16.57
C GLU A 188 4.77 -8.58 -15.66
N ILE A 189 5.82 -9.12 -16.27
CA ILE A 189 7.03 -9.57 -15.58
C ILE A 189 8.20 -8.77 -16.12
N THR A 190 8.94 -8.13 -15.22
CA THR A 190 10.20 -7.46 -15.55
C THR A 190 11.37 -8.38 -15.23
N CYS A 191 12.09 -8.86 -16.26
CA CYS A 191 13.20 -9.80 -16.12
C CYS A 191 14.49 -9.30 -16.81
N GLY A 192 15.62 -9.95 -16.54
CA GLY A 192 16.84 -9.69 -17.32
C GLY A 192 16.72 -10.27 -18.74
N LYS A 193 17.47 -9.72 -19.71
CA LYS A 193 17.49 -10.24 -21.10
C LYS A 193 17.71 -11.75 -21.22
N LYS A 194 18.48 -12.34 -20.30
CA LYS A 194 18.81 -13.78 -20.29
C LYS A 194 17.63 -14.67 -19.93
N ASP A 195 16.67 -14.16 -19.16
CA ASP A 195 15.53 -14.93 -18.65
C ASP A 195 14.28 -14.74 -19.51
N GLY A 196 14.34 -13.93 -20.58
CA GLY A 196 13.17 -13.57 -21.38
C GLY A 196 12.50 -14.76 -22.06
N THR A 197 13.27 -15.74 -22.54
CA THR A 197 12.73 -16.98 -23.13
C THR A 197 12.03 -17.85 -22.09
N PHE A 198 12.61 -17.96 -20.89
CA PHE A 198 12.01 -18.71 -19.78
C PHE A 198 10.70 -18.06 -19.30
N VAL A 199 10.69 -16.73 -19.15
CA VAL A 199 9.48 -15.99 -18.75
C VAL A 199 8.38 -16.12 -19.80
N ARG A 200 8.74 -16.07 -21.08
CA ARG A 200 7.79 -16.29 -22.17
C ARG A 200 7.15 -17.68 -22.11
N SER A 201 7.96 -18.74 -21.99
CA SER A 201 7.43 -20.10 -21.92
C SER A 201 6.60 -20.33 -20.65
N LEU A 202 6.96 -19.69 -19.54
CA LEU A 202 6.19 -19.72 -18.30
C LEU A 202 4.79 -19.11 -18.50
N LEU A 203 4.71 -17.92 -19.10
CA LEU A 203 3.43 -17.25 -19.36
C LEU A 203 2.55 -18.04 -20.34
N GLU A 204 3.15 -18.62 -21.39
CA GLU A 204 2.45 -19.49 -22.35
C GLU A 204 1.93 -20.77 -21.66
N SER A 205 2.74 -21.41 -20.81
CA SER A 205 2.32 -22.60 -20.07
C SER A 205 1.20 -22.35 -19.06
N ALA A 206 1.09 -21.11 -18.56
CA ALA A 206 0.01 -20.69 -17.67
C ALA A 206 -1.29 -20.35 -18.41
N GLY A 207 -1.33 -20.47 -19.75
CA GLY A 207 -2.51 -20.26 -20.57
C GLY A 207 -2.68 -18.83 -21.11
N ALA A 208 -1.58 -18.12 -21.38
CA ALA A 208 -1.64 -16.80 -22.00
C ALA A 208 -2.22 -16.88 -23.43
N VAL A 209 -3.21 -16.04 -23.72
CA VAL A 209 -3.81 -15.85 -25.05
C VAL A 209 -2.84 -15.12 -25.97
N GLU A 210 -2.09 -14.16 -25.43
CA GLU A 210 -1.11 -13.38 -26.16
C GLU A 210 0.07 -13.05 -25.24
N VAL A 211 1.29 -13.11 -25.78
CA VAL A 211 2.51 -12.69 -25.06
C VAL A 211 3.23 -11.61 -25.87
N ARG A 212 3.38 -10.42 -25.27
CA ARG A 212 4.07 -9.26 -25.86
C ARG A 212 5.35 -8.96 -25.11
N THR A 213 6.36 -8.47 -25.81
CA THR A 213 7.67 -8.11 -25.23
C THR A 213 7.99 -6.66 -25.60
N ASP A 214 8.28 -5.80 -24.63
CA ASP A 214 8.90 -4.48 -24.87
C ASP A 214 10.41 -4.67 -24.96
N ALA A 215 11.01 -4.26 -26.09
CA ALA A 215 12.44 -4.36 -26.36
C ALA A 215 13.20 -3.09 -25.97
#